data_AF-A0A3A6PSJ1-F1
#
_entry.id   AF-A0A3A6PSJ1-F1
#
_cell.length_a   1.000
_cell.length_b   1.000
_cell.length_c   1.000
_cell.angle_alpha   90.00
_cell.angle_beta   90.00
_cell.angle_gamma   90.00
#
_symmetry.space_group_name_H-M   'P 1'
#
loop_
_entity.id
_entity.type
_entity.pdbx_description
1 polymer ?
#
loop_
_entity_poly.entity_id
_entity_poly.type
_entity_poly.pdbx_seq_one_letter_code
_entity_poly.pdbx_strand_id
1 'polypeptide(L)'
;MQLGKTDSKRTAEVLTDVDPDIIVDSCESDRDKVCRCNAVGTRNVAGTVKSNNAHTMYPSTDYVFAGDQPEAPYTESDRIASVNYYRQAKYAAEQAAKITDDMTILRPSMIYHLASENFGTWALGDSNRITGSKSSMPKLRHSYIPQI
;
A
#
# COMPACT_ATOMS: atom_id res chain seq x y z
N MET A 1 14.99 -10.50 -2.21
CA MET A 1 14.47 -11.83 -1.82
C MET A 1 13.07 -11.95 -2.43
N GLN A 2 12.77 -13.02 -3.18
CA GLN A 2 11.45 -13.21 -3.82
C GLN A 2 10.68 -14.27 -3.03
N LEU A 3 9.50 -13.94 -2.50
CA LEU A 3 8.62 -14.88 -1.81
C LEU A 3 7.58 -15.42 -2.79
N GLY A 4 7.66 -16.72 -3.10
CA GLY A 4 6.59 -17.43 -3.80
C GLY A 4 5.57 -17.97 -2.79
N LYS A 5 4.36 -17.41 -2.75
CA LYS A 5 3.31 -17.81 -1.80
C LYS A 5 2.85 -19.27 -1.95
N THR A 6 3.17 -19.92 -3.07
CA THR A 6 2.86 -21.33 -3.34
C THR A 6 3.85 -22.31 -2.70
N ASP A 7 5.02 -21.83 -2.24
CA ASP A 7 5.97 -22.61 -1.45
C ASP A 7 5.70 -22.38 0.04
N SER A 8 5.03 -23.34 0.67
CA SER A 8 4.61 -23.25 2.07
C SER A 8 5.79 -23.25 3.05
N LYS A 9 6.86 -24.00 2.74
CA LYS A 9 8.06 -24.06 3.59
C LYS A 9 8.80 -22.73 3.55
N ARG A 10 9.01 -22.19 2.35
CA ARG A 10 9.67 -20.89 2.21
C ARG A 10 8.85 -19.74 2.79
N THR A 11 7.53 -19.80 2.65
CA THR A 11 6.62 -18.84 3.28
C THR A 11 6.75 -18.88 4.80
N ALA A 12 6.75 -20.06 5.42
CA ALA A 12 6.92 -20.20 6.86
C ALA A 12 8.30 -19.69 7.36
N GLU A 13 9.38 -19.98 6.63
CA GLU A 13 10.73 -19.48 6.94
C GLU A 13 10.76 -17.94 6.93
N VAL A 14 10.24 -17.31 5.87
CA VAL A 14 10.23 -15.84 5.74
C VAL A 14 9.34 -15.20 6.82
N LEU A 15 8.19 -15.81 7.13
CA LEU A 15 7.31 -15.30 8.18
C LEU A 15 7.94 -15.39 9.57
N THR A 16 8.75 -16.43 9.83
CA THR A 16 9.47 -16.58 11.10
C THR A 16 10.65 -15.61 11.20
N ASP A 17 11.38 -15.40 10.10
CA ASP A 17 12.55 -14.52 10.05
C ASP A 17 12.17 -13.03 10.14
N VAL A 18 11.13 -12.63 9.41
CA VAL A 18 10.65 -11.23 9.38
C VAL A 18 9.77 -10.90 10.58
N ASP A 19 9.11 -11.91 11.16
CA ASP A 19 8.13 -11.79 12.25
C ASP A 19 7.16 -10.60 12.08
N PRO A 20 6.39 -10.54 10.97
CA PRO A 20 5.61 -9.36 10.65
C PRO A 20 4.40 -9.22 11.58
N ASP A 21 4.20 -8.01 12.10
CA ASP A 21 3.00 -7.66 12.86
C ASP A 21 1.72 -7.86 12.03
N ILE A 22 1.73 -7.53 10.74
CA ILE A 22 0.60 -7.72 9.82
C ILE A 22 1.07 -8.29 8.48
N ILE A 23 0.26 -9.20 7.94
CA ILE A 23 0.30 -9.62 6.53
C ILE A 23 -0.95 -9.05 5.86
N VAL A 24 -0.79 -8.30 4.76
CA VAL A 24 -1.89 -7.57 4.10
C VAL A 24 -3.03 -8.51 3.67
N ASP A 25 -2.72 -9.69 3.14
CA ASP A 25 -3.72 -10.69 2.75
C ASP A 25 -4.57 -11.20 3.93
N SER A 26 -4.05 -11.13 5.15
CA SER A 26 -4.74 -11.57 6.38
C SER A 26 -5.59 -10.46 7.01
N CYS A 27 -5.72 -9.30 6.35
CA CYS A 27 -6.46 -8.17 6.91
C CYS A 27 -7.92 -8.49 7.24
N GLU A 28 -8.55 -9.39 6.47
CA GLU A 28 -9.95 -9.76 6.71
C GLU A 28 -10.12 -10.85 7.78
N SER A 29 -9.08 -11.66 8.04
CA SER A 29 -9.13 -12.78 8.98
C SER A 29 -8.70 -12.43 10.40
N ASP A 30 -7.78 -11.48 10.58
CA ASP A 30 -7.30 -11.02 11.91
C ASP A 30 -7.48 -9.51 12.07
N ARG A 31 -8.76 -9.12 12.13
CA ARG A 31 -9.21 -7.74 12.17
C ARG A 31 -8.58 -6.96 13.32
N ASP A 32 -8.68 -7.50 14.54
CA ASP A 32 -8.18 -6.82 15.74
C ASP A 32 -6.67 -6.56 15.69
N LYS A 33 -5.87 -7.54 15.25
CA LYS A 33 -4.42 -7.35 15.10
C LYS A 33 -4.12 -6.28 14.05
N VAL A 34 -4.81 -6.33 12.91
CA VAL A 34 -4.63 -5.38 11.80
C VAL A 34 -5.00 -3.96 12.20
N CYS A 35 -6.11 -3.76 12.90
CA CYS A 35 -6.51 -2.45 13.39
C CYS A 35 -5.57 -1.94 14.49
N ARG A 36 -5.17 -2.79 15.45
CA ARG A 36 -4.20 -2.41 16.47
C ARG A 36 -2.89 -1.95 15.84
N CYS A 37 -2.27 -2.75 14.97
CA CYS A 37 -0.99 -2.38 14.41
C CYS A 37 -1.10 -1.16 13.46
N ASN A 38 -2.16 -1.04 12.62
CA ASN A 38 -2.34 0.17 11.80
C ASN A 38 -2.66 1.42 12.64
N ALA A 39 -3.66 1.39 13.53
CA ALA A 39 -4.11 2.57 14.25
C ALA A 39 -3.22 2.90 15.45
N VAL A 40 -2.97 1.93 16.34
CA VAL A 40 -2.14 2.16 17.54
C VAL A 40 -0.67 2.33 17.14
N GLY A 41 -0.18 1.53 16.19
CA GLY A 41 1.18 1.68 15.67
C GLY A 41 1.41 3.06 15.06
N THR A 42 0.52 3.51 14.18
CA THR A 42 0.62 4.87 13.62
C THR A 42 0.51 5.95 14.70
N ARG A 43 -0.35 5.78 15.71
CA ARG A 43 -0.44 6.74 16.83
C ARG A 43 0.88 6.86 17.59
N ASN A 44 1.56 5.73 17.83
CA ASN A 44 2.86 5.72 18.53
C ASN A 44 3.93 6.44 17.70
N VAL A 45 3.95 6.20 16.38
CA VAL A 45 4.84 6.92 15.46
C VAL A 45 4.54 8.41 15.48
N ALA A 46 3.27 8.80 15.34
CA ALA A 46 2.84 10.21 15.37
C ALA A 46 3.24 10.92 16.67
N GLY A 47 3.10 10.24 17.82
CA GLY A 47 3.55 10.77 19.11
C GLY A 47 5.06 10.98 19.16
N THR A 48 5.83 10.02 18.64
CA THR A 48 7.29 10.12 18.58
C THR A 48 7.74 11.25 17.67
N VAL A 49 7.13 11.39 16.49
CA VAL A 49 7.38 12.45 15.51
C VAL A 49 7.17 13.82 16.16
N LYS A 50 6.03 14.00 16.83
CA LYS A 50 5.69 15.23 17.56
C LYS A 50 6.70 15.56 18.67
N SER A 51 7.12 14.57 19.45
CA SER A 51 8.10 14.77 20.53
C SER A 51 9.51 15.09 20.05
N ASN A 52 9.86 14.69 18.83
CA ASN A 52 11.20 14.88 18.27
C ASN A 52 11.28 16.02 17.25
N ASN A 53 10.18 16.77 17.02
CA ASN A 53 10.11 17.80 15.98
C ASN A 53 10.58 17.29 14.61
N ALA A 54 10.25 16.04 14.30
CA ALA A 54 10.55 15.39 13.04
C ALA A 54 9.34 15.48 12.11
N HIS A 55 9.53 15.21 10.82
CA HIS A 55 8.43 15.03 9.86
C HIS A 55 8.48 13.62 9.27
N THR A 56 7.32 13.00 9.03
CA THR A 56 7.26 11.68 8.39
C THR A 56 6.02 11.51 7.51
N MET A 57 5.94 10.38 6.81
CA MET A 57 4.86 10.06 5.89
C MET A 57 4.17 8.76 6.30
N TYR A 58 2.83 8.74 6.25
CA TYR A 58 2.05 7.52 6.39
C TYR A 58 1.53 7.04 5.02
N PRO A 59 1.92 5.84 4.55
CA PRO A 59 1.41 5.27 3.31
C PRO A 59 0.01 4.67 3.52
N SER A 60 -0.99 5.37 3.02
CA SER A 60 -2.39 4.96 2.90
C SER A 60 -2.67 4.41 1.49
N THR A 61 -3.91 4.54 1.02
CA THR A 61 -4.41 4.00 -0.24
C THR A 61 -5.59 4.85 -0.73
N ASP A 62 -5.73 4.98 -2.05
CA ASP A 62 -6.94 5.51 -2.69
C ASP A 62 -8.20 4.69 -2.38
N TYR A 63 -8.07 3.43 -1.93
CA TYR A 63 -9.20 2.59 -1.58
C TYR A 63 -10.00 3.13 -0.39
N VAL A 64 -9.52 4.12 0.36
CA VAL A 64 -10.33 4.78 1.39
C VAL A 64 -11.56 5.49 0.80
N PHE A 65 -11.53 5.86 -0.48
CA PHE A 65 -12.67 6.44 -1.18
C PHE A 65 -13.67 5.36 -1.62
N ALA A 66 -14.96 5.70 -1.69
CA ALA A 66 -16.01 4.73 -2.05
C ALA A 66 -15.94 4.27 -3.51
N GLY A 67 -15.41 5.08 -4.42
CA GLY A 67 -15.42 4.77 -5.86
C GLY A 67 -16.78 5.06 -6.51
N ASP A 68 -17.68 5.78 -5.84
CA ASP A 68 -19.05 6.07 -6.27
C ASP A 68 -19.25 7.51 -6.76
N GLN A 69 -18.22 8.36 -6.72
CA GLN A 69 -18.31 9.71 -7.25
C GLN A 69 -18.47 9.69 -8.79
N PRO A 70 -19.49 10.38 -9.33
CA PRO A 70 -19.71 10.49 -10.77
C PRO A 70 -18.68 11.39 -11.46
N GLU A 71 -18.06 12.31 -10.71
CA GLU A 71 -17.05 13.26 -11.19
C GLU A 71 -15.71 12.91 -10.53
N ALA A 72 -14.73 12.50 -11.35
CA ALA A 72 -13.35 12.23 -10.94
C ALA A 72 -12.45 13.37 -11.42
N PRO A 73 -11.30 13.65 -10.78
CA PRO A 73 -10.65 12.87 -9.72
C PRO A 73 -11.09 13.22 -8.29
N TYR A 74 -10.89 12.29 -7.35
CA TYR A 74 -10.97 12.54 -5.91
C TYR A 74 -9.89 13.54 -5.47
N THR A 75 -10.23 14.37 -4.49
CA THR A 75 -9.38 15.31 -3.76
C THR A 75 -9.18 14.83 -2.32
N GLU A 76 -8.19 15.38 -1.62
CA GLU A 76 -7.89 15.02 -0.23
C GLU A 76 -9.04 15.33 0.75
N SER A 77 -9.90 16.27 0.35
CA SER A 77 -11.08 16.73 1.11
C SER A 77 -12.33 15.90 0.87
N ASP A 78 -12.32 14.99 -0.11
CA ASP A 78 -13.48 14.17 -0.42
C ASP A 78 -13.82 13.15 0.66
N ARG A 79 -15.10 12.77 0.69
CA ARG A 79 -15.62 11.85 1.70
C ARG A 79 -14.94 10.49 1.59
N ILE A 80 -14.41 10.04 2.71
CA ILE A 80 -13.90 8.68 2.88
C ILE A 80 -15.03 7.75 3.27
N ALA A 81 -15.11 6.60 2.58
CA ALA A 81 -16.15 5.60 2.77
C ALA A 81 -15.53 4.21 2.58
N SER A 82 -15.40 3.49 3.69
CA SER A 82 -14.67 2.24 3.76
C SER A 82 -15.61 1.04 3.60
N VAL A 83 -15.53 0.40 2.43
CA VAL A 83 -16.38 -0.75 2.07
C VAL A 83 -15.81 -2.12 2.47
N ASN A 84 -14.54 -2.20 2.86
CA ASN A 84 -13.90 -3.43 3.36
C ASN A 84 -12.98 -3.16 4.55
N TYR A 85 -12.51 -4.21 5.23
CA TYR A 85 -11.78 -4.04 6.48
C TYR A 85 -10.39 -3.43 6.28
N TYR A 86 -9.71 -3.80 5.18
CA TYR A 86 -8.44 -3.18 4.81
C TYR A 86 -8.56 -1.64 4.72
N ARG A 87 -9.62 -1.15 4.06
CA ARG A 87 -9.93 0.29 3.95
C ARG A 87 -10.19 0.91 5.31
N GLN A 88 -10.94 0.23 6.18
CA GLN A 88 -11.23 0.70 7.54
C GLN A 88 -9.95 0.83 8.36
N ALA A 89 -9.07 -0.18 8.32
CA ALA A 89 -7.80 -0.16 9.05
C ALA A 89 -6.86 0.95 8.58
N LYS A 90 -6.75 1.18 7.26
CA LYS A 90 -5.97 2.30 6.70
C LYS A 90 -6.55 3.66 7.11
N TYR A 91 -7.87 3.82 7.04
CA TYR A 91 -8.50 5.07 7.46
C TYR A 91 -8.38 5.33 8.97
N ALA A 92 -8.45 4.29 9.80
CA ALA A 92 -8.22 4.40 11.24
C ALA A 92 -6.80 4.89 11.56
N ALA A 93 -5.80 4.40 10.82
CA ALA A 93 -4.43 4.90 10.92
C ALA A 93 -4.29 6.35 10.45
N GLU A 94 -5.00 6.77 9.40
CA GLU A 94 -5.04 8.18 9.01
C GLU A 94 -5.57 9.07 10.13
N GLN A 95 -6.62 8.64 10.85
CA GLN A 95 -7.13 9.41 11.99
C GLN A 95 -6.14 9.42 13.16
N ALA A 96 -5.42 8.31 13.37
CA ALA A 96 -4.38 8.23 14.39
C ALA A 96 -3.16 9.12 14.10
N ALA A 97 -2.84 9.34 12.82
CA ALA A 97 -1.74 10.22 12.40
C ALA A 97 -2.02 11.70 12.67
N LYS A 98 -3.30 12.12 12.62
CA LYS A 98 -3.73 13.53 12.80
C LYS A 98 -3.52 14.12 14.20
N ILE A 99 -2.89 13.40 15.12
CA ILE A 99 -2.51 13.97 16.44
C ILE A 99 -1.34 14.97 16.34
N THR A 100 -0.71 15.03 15.18
CA THR A 100 0.33 15.99 14.81
C THR A 100 0.18 16.41 13.34
N ASP A 101 0.60 17.64 13.03
CA ASP A 101 0.64 18.16 11.65
C ASP A 101 1.94 17.76 10.92
N ASP A 102 2.89 17.17 11.64
CA ASP A 102 4.17 16.72 11.11
C ASP A 102 4.11 15.34 10.42
N MET A 103 2.91 14.85 10.12
CA MET A 103 2.69 13.62 9.37
C MET A 103 1.92 13.87 8.09
N THR A 104 2.56 13.57 6.96
CA THR A 104 1.91 13.61 5.64
C THR A 104 1.25 12.28 5.33
N ILE A 105 -0.03 12.28 4.97
CA ILE A 105 -0.76 11.08 4.53
C ILE A 105 -0.67 10.96 3.01
N LEU A 106 -0.14 9.84 2.51
CA LEU A 106 -0.03 9.56 1.08
C LEU A 106 -1.07 8.52 0.66
N ARG A 107 -1.94 8.84 -0.31
CA ARG A 107 -2.96 7.92 -0.85
C ARG A 107 -2.67 7.55 -2.31
N PRO A 108 -1.62 6.75 -2.59
CA PRO A 108 -1.32 6.34 -3.95
C PRO A 108 -2.37 5.36 -4.49
N SER A 109 -2.54 5.39 -5.81
CA SER A 109 -3.30 4.40 -6.57
C SER A 109 -2.35 3.45 -7.29
N MET A 110 -2.71 2.16 -7.34
CA MET A 110 -2.05 1.17 -8.22
C MET A 110 -0.52 1.17 -8.14
N ILE A 111 0.05 0.99 -6.94
CA ILE A 111 1.52 0.89 -6.80
C ILE A 111 2.02 -0.35 -7.57
N TYR A 112 3.00 -0.16 -8.45
CA TYR A 112 3.67 -1.25 -9.16
C TYR A 112 5.18 -1.00 -9.26
N HIS A 113 5.91 -2.07 -9.53
CA HIS A 113 7.34 -2.05 -9.79
C HIS A 113 7.66 -2.81 -11.08
N LEU A 114 8.63 -2.33 -11.86
CA LEU A 114 8.95 -2.92 -13.17
C LEU A 114 9.80 -4.18 -13.10
N ALA A 115 10.53 -4.43 -12.01
CA ALA A 115 11.34 -5.65 -11.88
C ALA A 115 10.55 -6.86 -11.38
N SER A 116 9.25 -6.72 -11.11
CA SER A 116 8.38 -7.82 -10.68
C SER A 116 7.12 -7.89 -11.54
N GLU A 117 6.50 -9.07 -11.59
CA GLU A 117 5.16 -9.20 -12.17
C GLU A 117 4.19 -8.27 -11.45
N ASN A 118 3.35 -7.63 -12.25
CA ASN A 118 2.28 -6.75 -11.82
C ASN A 118 1.10 -6.87 -12.80
N PHE A 119 0.01 -6.17 -12.52
CA PHE A 119 -1.18 -6.20 -13.37
C PHE A 119 -0.87 -5.83 -14.83
N GLY A 120 -0.06 -4.79 -15.06
CA GLY A 120 0.29 -4.34 -16.41
C GLY A 120 1.12 -5.37 -17.18
N THR A 121 2.12 -5.98 -16.54
CA THR A 121 2.92 -7.03 -17.18
C THR A 121 2.08 -8.29 -17.46
N TRP A 122 1.15 -8.64 -16.56
CA TRP A 122 0.22 -9.74 -16.77
C TRP A 122 -0.71 -9.47 -17.96
N ALA A 123 -1.36 -8.30 -18.02
CA ALA A 123 -2.28 -7.94 -19.09
C ALA A 123 -1.59 -7.91 -20.45
N LEU A 124 -0.35 -7.40 -20.52
CA LEU A 124 0.46 -7.45 -21.73
C LEU A 124 0.85 -8.88 -22.12
N GLY A 125 1.22 -9.71 -21.14
CA GLY A 125 1.50 -11.12 -21.36
C GLY A 125 0.31 -11.87 -21.95
N ASP A 126 -0.89 -11.60 -21.44
CA ASP A 126 -2.14 -12.19 -21.93
C ASP A 126 -2.49 -11.71 -23.35
N SER A 127 -2.39 -10.40 -23.61
CA SER A 127 -2.59 -9.83 -24.94
C SER A 127 -1.63 -10.42 -25.99
N ASN A 128 -0.34 -10.58 -25.64
CA ASN A 128 0.64 -11.20 -26.52
C ASN A 128 0.29 -12.67 -26.84
N ARG A 129 -0.25 -13.43 -25.87
CA ARG A 129 -0.68 -14.82 -26.09
C ARG A 129 -1.85 -14.90 -27.08
N ILE A 130 -2.79 -13.96 -26.99
CA ILE A 130 -3.97 -13.92 -27.85
C ILE A 130 -3.60 -13.48 -29.28
N THR A 131 -2.72 -12.47 -29.40
CA THR A 131 -2.41 -11.82 -30.68
C THR A 131 -1.20 -12.43 -31.42
N GLY A 132 -0.40 -13.25 -30.75
CA GLY A 132 0.89 -13.73 -31.27
C GLY A 132 1.96 -12.63 -31.36
N SER A 133 1.70 -11.42 -30.84
CA SER A 133 2.65 -10.31 -30.85
C SER A 133 3.71 -10.44 -29.74
N LYS A 134 4.83 -9.73 -29.89
CA LYS A 134 5.92 -9.66 -28.90
C LYS A 134 6.09 -8.25 -28.35
N SER A 135 5.02 -7.68 -27.80
CA SER A 135 5.06 -6.37 -27.15
C SER A 135 5.67 -6.48 -25.74
N SER A 136 6.33 -5.43 -25.25
CA SER A 136 6.91 -5.41 -23.89
C SER A 136 6.78 -4.03 -23.25
N MET A 137 6.71 -3.99 -21.90
CA MET A 137 6.74 -2.72 -21.16
C MET A 137 8.06 -1.98 -21.42
N PRO A 138 8.05 -0.64 -21.57
CA PRO A 138 9.27 0.14 -21.64
C PRO A 138 10.13 -0.09 -20.39
N LYS A 139 11.40 -0.46 -20.57
CA LYS A 139 12.36 -0.48 -19.45
C LYS A 139 12.67 0.96 -19.07
N LEU A 140 12.46 1.32 -17.80
CA LEU A 140 12.96 2.59 -17.27
C LEU A 140 14.49 2.61 -17.43
N ARG A 141 15.01 3.52 -18.26
CA ARG A 141 16.44 3.84 -18.25
C ARG A 141 16.73 4.52 -16.92
N HIS A 142 17.69 4.01 -16.17
CA HIS A 142 18.06 4.43 -14.81
C HIS A 142 18.67 5.85 -14.74
N SER A 143 18.39 6.72 -15.70
CA SER A 143 19.17 7.94 -15.97
C SER A 143 18.43 9.25 -15.68
N TYR A 144 17.40 9.26 -14.83
CA TYR A 144 16.79 10.53 -14.38
C TYR A 144 16.18 10.38 -12.99
N ILE A 145 17.02 10.46 -11.96
CA ILE A 145 16.61 10.96 -10.65
C ILE A 145 17.31 12.32 -10.53
N PRO A 146 16.61 13.45 -10.70
CA PRO A 146 17.18 14.74 -10.35
C PRO A 146 17.55 14.67 -8.87
N GLN A 147 18.82 14.85 -8.55
CA GLN A 147 19.21 15.10 -7.17
C GLN A 147 18.57 16.44 -6.78
N ILE A 148 17.70 16.40 -5.77
CA ILE A 148 17.19 17.57 -5.07
C ILE A 148 18.18 17.88 -3.95
#